data_AF-A0A846P285-F1
#
_entry.id   AF-A0A846P285-F1
#
_cell.length_a   1.000
_cell.length_b   1.000
_cell.length_c   1.000
_cell.angle_alpha   90.00
_cell.angle_beta   90.00
_cell.angle_gamma   90.00
#
_symmetry.space_group_name_H-M   'P 1'
#
loop_
_entity.id
_entity.type
_entity.pdbx_description
1 polymer ?
#
loop_
_entity_poly.entity_id
_entity_poly.type
_entity_poly.pdbx_seq_one_letter_code
_entity_poly.pdbx_strand_id
1 'polypeptide(L)' 'MEKEKELAVVLVSGGMDSCVTAAMANEEYRMAFLHLNYGQRTEKRELKAF' A
#
# COMPACT_ATOMS: atom_id res chain seq x y z
N MET A 1 22.49 -13.76 -13.18
CA MET A 1 21.35 -13.82 -12.23
C MET A 1 20.79 -12.42 -12.14
N GLU A 2 19.54 -12.21 -12.56
CA GLU A 2 18.85 -10.97 -12.24
C GLU A 2 18.78 -10.84 -10.71
N LYS A 3 19.16 -9.68 -10.16
CA LYS A 3 18.89 -9.38 -8.76
C LYS A 3 17.37 -9.31 -8.60
N GLU A 4 16.82 -10.00 -7.61
CA GLU A 4 15.44 -9.78 -7.23
C GLU A 4 15.25 -8.31 -6.83
N LYS A 5 14.14 -7.71 -7.26
CA LYS A 5 13.76 -6.35 -6.87
C LYS A 5 13.71 -6.27 -5.33
N GLU A 6 14.25 -5.19 -4.77
CA GLU A 6 14.18 -4.95 -3.32
C GLU A 6 12.72 -4.83 -2.85
N LEU A 7 12.45 -5.21 -1.61
CA LEU A 7 11.10 -5.16 -1.04
C LEU A 7 10.76 -3.72 -0.62
N ALA A 8 9.68 -3.17 -1.17
CA ALA A 8 9.09 -1.91 -0.72
C ALA A 8 7.78 -2.17 0.02
N VAL A 9 7.67 -1.68 1.26
CA VAL A 9 6.42 -1.69 2.03
C VAL A 9 5.72 -0.36 1.84
N VAL A 10 4.54 -0.37 1.24
CA VAL A 10 3.71 0.84 1.05
C VAL A 10 2.51 0.80 1.98
N LEU A 11 2.38 1.86 2.77
CA LEU A 11 1.20 2.11 3.59
C LEU A 11 0.05 2.55 2.69
N VAL A 12 -0.95 1.67 2.51
CA VAL A 12 -2.10 1.94 1.64
C VAL A 12 -3.28 2.40 2.49
N SER A 13 -3.77 3.62 2.25
CA SER A 13 -4.95 4.16 2.96
C SER A 13 -6.26 3.91 2.22
N GLY A 14 -6.19 3.47 0.96
CA GLY A 14 -7.34 3.43 0.04
C GLY A 14 -7.58 4.76 -0.68
N GLY A 15 -6.77 5.79 -0.41
CA GLY A 15 -6.79 7.07 -1.12
C GLY A 15 -5.92 7.08 -2.38
N MET A 16 -6.16 8.06 -3.25
CA MET A 16 -5.45 8.24 -4.53
C MET A 16 -3.93 8.36 -4.35
N ASP A 17 -3.46 9.14 -3.39
CA ASP A 17 -2.03 9.37 -3.17
C ASP A 17 -1.29 8.07 -2.83
N SER A 18 -1.91 7.21 -2.02
CA SER A 18 -1.34 5.90 -1.68
C SER A 18 -1.33 4.94 -2.87
N CYS A 19 -2.33 5.04 -3.76
CA CYS A 19 -2.40 4.27 -5.00
C CYS A 19 -1.31 4.70 -6.00
N VAL A 20 -1.14 6.00 -6.21
CA VAL A 20 -0.10 6.55 -7.10
C VAL A 20 1.30 6.22 -6.55
N THR A 21 1.50 6.37 -5.23
CA THR A 21 2.75 5.97 -4.58
C THR A 21 3.05 4.48 -4.80
N ALA A 22 2.05 3.61 -4.64
CA ALA A 22 2.19 2.19 -4.92
C ALA A 22 2.54 1.89 -6.39
N ALA A 23 1.91 2.60 -7.33
CA ALA A 23 2.19 2.46 -8.75
C ALA A 23 3.63 2.87 -9.10
N MET A 24 4.09 3.99 -8.57
CA MET A 24 5.48 4.46 -8.75
C MET A 24 6.50 3.47 -8.16
N ALA A 25 6.26 2.97 -6.94
CA ALA A 25 7.16 2.00 -6.31
C ALA A 25 7.21 0.66 -7.06
N ASN A 26 6.10 0.25 -7.71
CA ASN A 26 6.04 -1.00 -8.45
C ASN A 26 6.93 -1.04 -9.71
N GLU A 27 7.35 0.13 -10.23
CA GLU A 27 8.28 0.21 -11.35
C GLU A 27 9.65 -0.40 -10.98
N GLU A 28 10.12 -0.15 -9.76
CA GLU A 28 11.48 -0.48 -9.33
C GLU A 28 11.55 -1.60 -8.28
N TYR A 29 10.49 -1.80 -7.48
CA TYR A 29 10.51 -2.64 -6.29
C TYR A 29 9.52 -3.81 -6.35
N ARG A 30 9.74 -4.81 -5.48
CA ARG A 30 8.74 -5.84 -5.15
C ARG A 30 7.83 -5.27 -4.07
N MET A 31 6.53 -5.27 -4.32
CA MET A 31 5.57 -4.60 -3.45
C MET A 31 5.11 -5.46 -2.28
N ALA A 32 4.99 -4.85 -1.10
CA ALA A 32 4.22 -5.33 0.04
C ALA A 32 3.29 -4.21 0.53
N PHE A 33 2.01 -4.51 0.70
CA PHE A 33 1.02 -3.53 1.14
C PHE A 33 0.70 -3.69 2.62
N LEU A 34 0.59 -2.56 3.31
CA LEU A 34 0.17 -2.51 4.71
C LEU A 34 -0.95 -1.48 4.86
N HIS A 35 -2.14 -1.95 5.20
CA HIS A 35 -3.26 -1.10 5.61
C HIS A 35 -3.35 -1.10 7.15
N LEU A 36 -3.57 0.05 7.75
CA LEU A 36 -3.61 0.21 9.21
C LEU A 36 -4.99 0.69 9.66
N ASN A 37 -5.55 -0.01 10.64
CA ASN A 37 -6.72 0.44 11.39
C ASN A 37 -6.24 0.99 12.73
N TYR A 38 -6.57 2.25 13.02
CA TYR A 38 -6.11 2.99 14.19
C TYR A 38 -7.25 3.78 14.88
N GLY A 39 -8.51 3.40 14.64
CA GLY A 39 -9.69 4.11 15.13
C GLY A 39 -10.05 5.32 14.28
N GLN A 40 -9.65 5.36 13.00
CA GLN A 40 -10.02 6.43 12.09
C GLN A 40 -11.55 6.54 11.91
N ARG A 41 -12.03 7.76 11.63
CA ARG A 41 -13.48 8.03 11.47
C ARG A 41 -14.16 7.12 10.42
N THR A 42 -13.39 6.66 9.44
CA THR A 42 -13.81 5.82 8.32
C THR A 42 -13.58 4.33 8.54
N GLU A 43 -13.02 3.88 9.66
CA GLU A 43 -12.59 2.49 9.91
C GLU A 43 -13.72 1.47 9.65
N LYS A 44 -14.93 1.74 10.14
CA LYS A 44 -16.10 0.87 9.90
C LYS A 44 -16.46 0.70 8.42
N ARG A 45 -16.16 1.70 7.59
CA ARG A 45 -16.37 1.64 6.14
C ARG A 45 -15.21 0.90 5.48
N GLU A 46 -13.98 1.17 5.91
CA GLU A 46 -12.76 0.55 5.38
C GLU A 46 -12.71 -0.95 5.64
N LEU A 47 -13.15 -1.43 6.82
CA LEU A 47 -13.30 -2.86 7.16
C LEU A 47 -14.28 -3.65 6.27
N LYS A 48 -15.05 -2.97 5.41
CA LYS A 48 -15.90 -3.63 4.40
C LYS A 48 -15.21 -3.77 3.05
N ALA A 49 -14.15 -3.00 2.84
CA ALA A 49 -13.40 -2.91 1.58
C ALA A 49 -12.02 -3.58 1.68
N PHE A 50 -11.47 -3.69 2.89
CA PHE A 50 -10.19 -4.32 3.25
C PHE A 50 -10.40 -5.36 4.34
#